data_AF-X1FHC6-F1
#
_entry.id   AF-X1FHC6-F1
#
_cell.length_a   1.000
_cell.length_b   1.000
_cell.length_c   1.000
_cell.angle_alpha   90.00
_cell.angle_beta   90.00
_cell.angle_gamma   90.00
#
_symmetry.space_group_name_H-M   'P 1'
#
loop_
_entity.id
_entity.type
_entity.pdbx_description
1 polymer ?
#
loop_
_entity_poly.entity_id
_entity_poly.type
_entity_poly.pdbx_seq_one_letter_code
_entity_poly.pdbx_strand_id
1 'polypeptide(L)'
;RLVEETCGRHWEAELYRLRGELLLQLSDDTEAEVSLKKAIGVARRQSAKSWELRATTVLARLWQKQGKVDEAGQMLGEIYGWFSEGFDTPDLREARALLDEFTEDYEQRMAAKNIK
;
A
#
# COMPACT_ATOMS: atom_id res chain seq x y z
N ARG A 1 30.11 -18.69 -12.91
CA ARG A 1 28.85 -19.45 -12.67
C ARG A 1 27.96 -18.52 -11.86
N LEU A 2 27.07 -17.76 -12.50
CA LEU A 2 26.46 -16.52 -11.98
C LEU A 2 24.92 -16.52 -12.17
N VAL A 3 24.19 -17.51 -11.65
CA VAL A 3 22.71 -17.51 -11.78
C VAL A 3 21.96 -18.04 -10.54
N GLU A 4 22.62 -18.36 -9.42
CA GLU A 4 21.91 -18.98 -8.28
C GLU A 4 21.50 -18.01 -7.16
N GLU A 5 22.03 -16.78 -7.09
CA GLU A 5 21.78 -15.90 -5.94
C GLU A 5 20.60 -14.92 -6.10
N THR A 6 20.07 -14.73 -7.31
CA THR A 6 19.06 -13.68 -7.56
C THR A 6 17.62 -14.17 -7.38
N CYS A 7 17.34 -15.45 -7.65
CA CYS A 7 15.96 -15.97 -7.71
C CYS A 7 15.25 -16.02 -6.33
N GLY A 8 15.99 -16.24 -5.23
CA GLY A 8 15.41 -16.42 -3.91
C GLY A 8 14.97 -15.15 -3.18
N ARG A 9 15.56 -13.98 -3.50
CA ARG A 9 15.26 -12.73 -2.80
C ARG A 9 14.02 -12.02 -3.32
N HIS A 10 13.64 -12.27 -4.57
CA HIS A 10 12.48 -11.68 -5.21
C HIS A 10 11.20 -11.84 -4.37
N TRP A 11 10.94 -12.99 -3.75
CA TRP A 11 9.67 -13.20 -3.03
C TRP A 11 9.60 -12.60 -1.62
N GLU A 12 10.69 -12.03 -1.11
CA GLU A 12 10.77 -11.57 0.29
C GLU A 12 9.74 -10.46 0.58
N ALA A 13 9.57 -9.50 -0.33
CA ALA A 13 8.56 -8.44 -0.17
C ALA A 13 7.14 -9.01 -0.07
N GLU A 14 6.83 -9.99 -0.93
CA GLU A 14 5.52 -10.61 -1.00
C GLU A 14 5.23 -11.48 0.22
N LEU A 15 6.24 -12.15 0.79
CA LEU A 15 6.11 -12.90 2.03
C LEU A 15 5.72 -11.99 3.21
N TYR A 16 6.39 -10.83 3.34
CA TYR A 16 6.02 -9.86 4.37
C TYR A 16 4.64 -9.24 4.14
N ARG A 17 4.25 -9.02 2.88
CA ARG A 17 2.89 -8.55 2.54
C ARG A 17 1.83 -9.56 2.99
N LEU A 18 1.99 -10.84 2.61
CA LEU A 18 1.07 -11.91 2.99
C LEU A 18 0.99 -12.10 4.51
N ARG A 19 2.13 -12.01 5.21
CA ARG A 19 2.15 -12.02 6.68
C ARG A 19 1.33 -10.86 7.25
N GLY A 20 1.48 -9.65 6.70
CA GLY A 20 0.70 -8.47 7.10
C GLY A 20 -0.81 -8.69 6.94
N GLU A 21 -1.25 -9.21 5.80
CA GLU A 21 -2.68 -9.51 5.57
C GLU A 21 -3.23 -10.57 6.52
N LEU A 22 -2.46 -11.62 6.80
CA LEU A 22 -2.86 -12.64 7.77
C LEU A 22 -3.02 -12.04 9.17
N LEU A 23 -2.11 -11.15 9.57
CA LEU A 23 -2.19 -10.46 10.87
C LEU A 23 -3.42 -9.54 10.95
N LEU A 24 -3.79 -8.87 9.85
CA LEU A 24 -5.06 -8.12 9.77
C LEU A 24 -6.28 -9.03 9.97
N GLN A 25 -6.28 -10.23 9.40
CA GLN A 25 -7.36 -11.20 9.61
C GLN A 25 -7.44 -11.68 11.07
N LEU A 26 -6.30 -11.68 11.77
CA LEU A 26 -6.21 -12.01 13.20
C LEU A 26 -6.43 -10.79 14.11
N SER A 27 -6.80 -9.64 13.54
CA SER A 27 -6.99 -8.36 14.27
C SER A 27 -5.74 -7.87 15.02
N ASP A 28 -4.54 -8.26 14.55
CA ASP A 28 -3.26 -7.74 15.03
C ASP A 28 -2.75 -6.63 14.11
N ASP A 29 -3.44 -5.50 14.16
CA ASP A 29 -3.16 -4.32 13.33
C ASP A 29 -1.74 -3.78 13.53
N THR A 30 -1.16 -3.95 14.71
CA THR A 30 0.18 -3.43 15.04
C THR A 30 1.25 -4.24 14.33
N GLU A 31 1.24 -5.57 14.47
CA GLU A 31 2.20 -6.43 13.78
C GLU A 31 1.94 -6.46 12.26
N ALA A 32 0.69 -6.29 11.83
CA ALA A 32 0.35 -6.12 10.43
C ALA A 32 1.05 -4.89 9.83
N GLU A 33 0.95 -3.73 10.49
CA GLU A 33 1.61 -2.50 10.03
C GLU A 33 3.14 -2.68 9.95
N VAL A 34 3.76 -3.31 10.95
CA VAL A 34 5.19 -3.60 10.95
C VAL A 34 5.58 -4.49 9.77
N SER A 35 4.80 -5.54 9.52
CA SER A 35 5.05 -6.48 8.41
C SER A 35 4.90 -5.79 7.05
N LEU A 36 3.86 -4.97 6.86
CA LEU A 36 3.64 -4.24 5.61
C LEU A 36 4.73 -3.19 5.35
N LYS A 37 5.15 -2.45 6.38
CA LYS A 37 6.30 -1.53 6.27
C LYS A 37 7.58 -2.26 5.85
N LYS A 38 7.80 -3.46 6.39
CA LYS A 38 8.94 -4.31 5.99
C LYS A 38 8.84 -4.73 4.52
N ALA A 39 7.65 -5.15 4.06
CA ALA A 39 7.40 -5.49 2.66
C ALA A 39 7.74 -4.33 1.70
N ILE A 40 7.25 -3.12 2.00
CA ILE A 40 7.54 -1.90 1.23
C ILE A 40 9.04 -1.62 1.20
N GLY A 41 9.71 -1.70 2.36
CA GLY A 41 11.15 -1.48 2.45
C GLY A 41 11.96 -2.49 1.63
N VAL A 42 11.56 -3.76 1.60
CA VAL A 42 12.18 -4.79 0.76
C VAL A 42 11.93 -4.52 -0.72
N ALA A 43 10.67 -4.25 -1.11
CA ALA A 43 10.30 -3.96 -2.49
C ALA A 43 11.07 -2.75 -3.06
N ARG A 44 11.22 -1.68 -2.27
CA ARG A 44 12.03 -0.50 -2.62
C ARG A 44 13.49 -0.87 -2.88
N ARG A 45 14.12 -1.65 -1.99
CA ARG A 45 15.51 -2.12 -2.17
C ARG A 45 15.69 -2.98 -3.42
N GLN A 46 14.64 -3.71 -3.80
CA GLN A 46 14.63 -4.57 -4.98
C GLN A 46 14.20 -3.85 -6.26
N SER A 47 13.83 -2.56 -6.18
CA SER A 47 13.18 -1.81 -7.27
C SER A 47 11.94 -2.52 -7.83
N ALA A 48 11.25 -3.31 -7.00
CA ALA A 48 10.07 -4.10 -7.38
C ALA A 48 8.79 -3.28 -7.20
N LYS A 49 8.53 -2.36 -8.13
CA LYS A 49 7.47 -1.35 -8.00
C LYS A 49 6.06 -1.93 -7.86
N SER A 50 5.76 -3.03 -8.55
CA SER A 50 4.46 -3.71 -8.39
C SER A 50 4.27 -4.26 -6.97
N TRP A 51 5.31 -4.82 -6.34
CA TRP A 51 5.20 -5.28 -4.94
C TRP A 51 5.15 -4.11 -3.95
N GLU A 52 5.86 -3.02 -4.24
CA GLU A 52 5.76 -1.80 -3.46
C GLU A 52 4.33 -1.26 -3.46
N LEU A 53 3.69 -1.21 -4.64
CA LEU A 53 2.30 -0.76 -4.80
C LEU A 53 1.33 -1.64 -4.01
N ARG A 54 1.45 -2.97 -4.14
CA ARG A 54 0.55 -3.92 -3.46
C ARG A 54 0.64 -3.80 -1.94
N ALA A 55 1.86 -3.80 -1.39
CA ALA A 55 2.04 -3.66 0.06
C ALA A 55 1.59 -2.28 0.57
N THR A 56 1.84 -1.22 -0.20
CA THR A 56 1.39 0.14 0.12
C THR A 56 -0.13 0.25 0.13
N THR A 57 -0.83 -0.38 -0.81
CA THR A 57 -2.30 -0.37 -0.88
C THR A 57 -2.93 -0.99 0.37
N VAL A 58 -2.41 -2.14 0.82
CA VAL A 58 -2.89 -2.80 2.05
C VAL A 58 -2.63 -1.92 3.28
N LEU A 59 -1.45 -1.32 3.38
CA LEU A 59 -1.11 -0.42 4.49
C LEU A 59 -1.98 0.85 4.48
N ALA A 60 -2.25 1.41 3.30
CA ALA A 60 -3.12 2.56 3.15
C ALA A 60 -4.55 2.26 3.63
N ARG A 61 -5.10 1.07 3.33
CA ARG A 61 -6.42 0.65 3.88
C ARG A 61 -6.40 0.52 5.41
N LEU A 62 -5.33 -0.01 5.98
CA LEU A 62 -5.19 -0.08 7.44
C LEU A 62 -5.18 1.33 8.04
N TRP A 63 -4.41 2.24 7.47
CA TRP A 63 -4.32 3.63 7.94
C TRP A 63 -5.61 4.42 7.76
N GLN A 64 -6.36 4.19 6.67
CA GLN A 64 -7.71 4.72 6.49
C GLN A 64 -8.62 4.33 7.67
N LYS A 65 -8.64 3.04 8.04
CA LYS A 65 -9.43 2.54 9.19
C LYS A 65 -8.99 3.15 10.53
N GLN A 66 -7.73 3.52 10.65
CA GLN A 66 -7.17 4.20 11.82
C GLN A 66 -7.34 5.74 11.79
N GLY A 67 -7.99 6.29 10.75
CA GLY A 67 -8.20 7.73 10.59
C GLY A 67 -7.00 8.51 10.04
N LYS A 68 -5.92 7.84 9.67
CA LYS A 68 -4.67 8.41 9.11
C LYS A 68 -4.75 8.56 7.58
N VAL A 69 -5.82 9.18 7.10
CA VAL A 69 -6.16 9.25 5.66
C VAL A 69 -5.14 10.09 4.89
N ASP A 70 -4.64 11.18 5.47
CA ASP A 70 -3.68 12.06 4.79
C ASP A 70 -2.35 11.35 4.56
N GLU A 71 -1.82 10.64 5.56
CA GLU A 71 -0.60 9.84 5.43
C GLU A 71 -0.77 8.66 4.46
N ALA A 72 -1.95 8.01 4.48
CA ALA A 72 -2.28 6.93 3.56
C ALA A 72 -2.35 7.42 2.11
N GLY A 73 -3.00 8.57 1.88
CA GLY A 73 -3.12 9.18 0.57
C GLY A 73 -1.78 9.64 0.01
N GLN A 74 -0.94 10.27 0.83
CA GLN A 74 0.40 10.67 0.42
C GLN A 74 1.22 9.46 -0.03
N MET A 75 1.34 8.42 0.80
CA MET A 75 2.21 7.29 0.48
C MET A 75 1.72 6.50 -0.73
N LEU A 76 0.40 6.34 -0.89
CA LEU A 76 -0.19 5.61 -2.00
C LEU A 76 -0.10 6.40 -3.30
N GLY A 77 -0.32 7.72 -3.24
CA GLY A 77 -0.18 8.62 -4.37
C GLY A 77 1.24 8.65 -4.91
N GLU A 78 2.26 8.67 -4.04
CA GLU A 78 3.67 8.65 -4.43
C GLU A 78 4.03 7.41 -5.28
N ILE A 79 3.64 6.21 -4.84
CA ILE A 79 3.95 4.98 -5.58
C ILE A 79 3.04 4.82 -6.81
N TYR A 80 1.77 5.20 -6.73
CA TYR A 80 0.85 5.14 -7.88
C TYR A 80 1.33 6.06 -9.01
N GLY A 81 1.75 7.29 -8.69
CA GLY A 81 2.25 8.27 -9.64
C GLY A 81 3.59 7.91 -10.31
N TRP A 82 4.29 6.87 -9.83
CA TRP A 82 5.47 6.34 -10.51
C TRP A 82 5.11 5.58 -11.80
N PHE A 83 3.92 4.98 -11.87
CA PHE A 83 3.49 4.20 -13.03
C PHE A 83 3.00 5.12 -14.14
N SER A 84 3.45 4.87 -15.37
CA SER A 84 2.95 5.53 -16.59
C SER A 84 2.06 4.60 -17.43
N GLU A 85 2.06 3.31 -17.13
CA GLU A 85 1.38 2.25 -17.88
C GLU A 85 0.85 1.18 -16.92
N GLY A 86 0.01 0.27 -17.44
CA GLY A 86 -0.51 -0.85 -16.66
C GLY A 86 -1.69 -0.50 -15.76
N PHE A 87 -2.32 0.66 -15.93
CA PHE A 87 -3.50 1.09 -15.15
C PHE A 87 -4.71 0.16 -15.24
N ASP A 88 -4.71 -0.78 -16.19
CA ASP A 88 -5.71 -1.84 -16.29
C ASP A 88 -5.44 -3.07 -15.40
N THR A 89 -4.27 -3.14 -14.77
CA THR A 89 -3.93 -4.23 -13.84
C THR A 89 -4.76 -4.13 -12.56
N PRO A 90 -5.11 -5.27 -11.93
CA PRO A 90 -5.89 -5.27 -10.69
C PRO A 90 -5.28 -4.40 -9.58
N ASP A 91 -3.96 -4.47 -9.40
CA ASP A 91 -3.27 -3.74 -8.33
C ASP A 91 -3.35 -2.21 -8.53
N LEU A 92 -3.18 -1.72 -9.76
CA LEU A 92 -3.31 -0.29 -10.06
C LEU A 92 -4.77 0.19 -10.00
N ARG A 93 -5.73 -0.64 -10.39
CA ARG A 93 -7.16 -0.31 -10.23
C ARG A 93 -7.56 -0.21 -8.76
N GLU A 94 -7.06 -1.11 -7.92
CA GLU A 94 -7.34 -1.08 -6.48
C GLU A 94 -6.74 0.17 -5.83
N ALA A 95 -5.46 0.46 -6.12
CA ALA A 95 -4.81 1.67 -5.61
C ALA A 95 -5.54 2.95 -6.05
N ARG A 96 -6.02 3.00 -7.30
CA ARG A 96 -6.80 4.13 -7.81
C ARG A 96 -8.12 4.31 -7.05
N ALA A 97 -8.89 3.23 -6.90
CA ALA A 97 -10.16 3.28 -6.18
C ALA A 97 -9.98 3.80 -4.75
N LEU A 98 -8.91 3.37 -4.07
CA LEU A 98 -8.62 3.82 -2.72
C LEU A 98 -8.20 5.30 -2.65
N LEU A 99 -7.47 5.82 -3.65
CA LEU A 99 -7.16 7.25 -3.74
C LEU A 99 -8.42 8.09 -4.01
N ASP A 100 -9.35 7.58 -4.81
CA ASP A 100 -10.64 8.23 -5.06
C ASP A 100 -11.47 8.28 -3.75
N GLU A 101 -11.52 7.19 -2.99
CA GLU A 101 -12.16 7.15 -1.65
C GLU A 101 -11.59 8.23 -0.70
N PHE A 102 -10.26 8.41 -0.67
CA PHE A 102 -9.62 9.42 0.18
C PHE A 102 -9.99 10.85 -0.23
N THR A 103 -10.17 11.07 -1.52
CA THR A 103 -10.57 12.38 -2.07
C THR A 103 -12.01 12.70 -1.66
N GLU A 104 -12.91 11.73 -1.78
CA GLU A 104 -14.31 11.87 -1.35
C GLU A 104 -14.41 12.14 0.17
N ASP A 105 -13.63 11.41 0.99
CA ASP A 105 -13.55 11.62 2.44
C ASP A 105 -13.11 13.05 2.79
N TYR A 106 -12.12 13.59 2.07
CA TYR A 106 -11.66 14.96 2.25
C TYR A 106 -12.75 15.99 1.93
N GLU A 107 -13.43 15.83 0.80
CA GLU A 107 -14.51 16.73 0.37
C GLU A 107 -15.66 16.75 1.39
N GLN A 108 -16.08 15.58 1.88
CA GLN A 108 -17.12 15.47 2.90
C GLN A 108 -16.72 16.15 4.22
N ARG A 109 -15.48 15.96 4.67
CA ARG A 109 -14.95 16.62 5.88
C ARG A 109 -14.92 18.14 5.73
N MET A 110 -14.60 18.66 4.55
CA MET A 110 -14.62 20.10 4.29
C MET A 110 -16.04 20.67 4.20
N ALA A 111 -16.96 19.96 3.54
CA ALA A 111 -18.37 20.36 3.49
C ALA A 111 -18.99 20.42 4.90
N ALA A 112 -18.71 19.44 5.77
CA ALA A 112 -19.20 19.41 7.14
C ALA A 112 -18.68 20.56 8.02
N LYS A 113 -17.50 21.10 7.71
CA LYS A 113 -16.92 22.25 8.42
C LYS A 113 -17.50 23.59 7.98
N ASN A 114 -17.97 23.71 6.73
CA ASN A 114 -18.52 24.95 6.17
C ASN A 114 -20.00 25.20 6.53
N ILE A 115 -20.65 24.25 7.22
CA ILE A 115 -22.07 24.34 7.62
C ILE A 115 -22.21 24.78 9.11
N LYS A 116 -21.12 24.87 9.87
CA LYS A 116 -21.09 25.37 11.26
C LYS A 116 -20.58 26.81 11.32
#